data_AF-A0A5K1B7F8-F1
#
_entry.id   AF-A0A5K1B7F8-F1
#
_cell.length_a   1.000
_cell.length_b   1.000
_cell.length_c   1.000
_cell.angle_alpha   90.00
_cell.angle_beta   90.00
_cell.angle_gamma   90.00
#
_symmetry.space_group_name_H-M   'P 1'
#
loop_
_entity.id
_entity.type
_entity.pdbx_description
1 polymer ?
#
loop_
_entity_poly.entity_id
_entity_poly.type
_entity_poly.pdbx_seq_one_letter_code
_entity_poly.pdbx_strand_id
1 'polypeptide(L)' 'ECNLYQVMQGRQIPFSEAEIRNLMSQVLQGLAYMHKNGYFHRDLKP' A
#
# COMPACT_ATOMS: atom_id res chain seq x y z
N GLU A 1 -16.06 -2.52 -4.80
CA GLU A 1 -14.62 -2.14 -4.74
C GLU A 1 -13.92 -3.11 -3.79
N CYS A 2 -12.67 -3.52 -4.07
CA CYS A 2 -11.91 -4.55 -3.32
C CYS A 2 -10.67 -3.90 -2.69
N ASN A 3 -10.31 -4.26 -1.45
CA ASN A 3 -9.09 -3.77 -0.81
C ASN A 3 -7.84 -4.59 -1.20
N LEU A 4 -6.65 -4.11 -0.85
CA LEU A 4 -5.39 -4.75 -1.22
C LEU A 4 -5.29 -6.17 -0.67
N TYR A 5 -5.70 -6.41 0.58
CA TYR A 5 -5.77 -7.74 1.15
C TYR A 5 -6.62 -8.71 0.31
N GLN A 6 -7.82 -8.32 -0.11
CA GLN A 6 -8.70 -9.15 -0.94
C GLN A 6 -8.09 -9.40 -2.32
N VAL A 7 -7.41 -8.41 -2.91
CA VAL A 7 -6.67 -8.58 -4.17
C VAL A 7 -5.54 -9.59 -3.98
N MET A 8 -4.79 -9.53 -2.88
CA MET A 8 -3.72 -10.49 -2.58
C MET A 8 -4.25 -11.91 -2.44
N GLN A 9 -5.39 -12.11 -1.76
CA GLN A 9 -6.00 -13.44 -1.58
C GLN A 9 -6.54 -14.04 -2.88
N GLY A 10 -7.06 -13.21 -3.79
CA GLY A 10 -7.66 -13.67 -5.06
C GLY A 10 -6.66 -13.99 -6.17
N ARG A 11 -5.36 -13.70 -5.98
CA ARG A 11 -4.34 -13.89 -7.02
C ARG A 11 -3.75 -15.30 -6.97
N GLN A 12 -3.66 -15.93 -8.14
CA GLN A 12 -2.88 -17.16 -8.31
C GLN A 12 -1.39 -16.88 -8.51
N ILE A 13 -1.05 -15.71 -9.05
CA ILE A 13 0.32 -15.28 -9.32
C ILE A 13 0.65 -14.10 -8.40
N PRO A 14 1.76 -14.16 -7.64
CA PRO A 14 2.22 -13.05 -6.81
C PRO A 14 2.39 -11.75 -7.61
N PHE A 15 2.45 -10.62 -6.91
CA PHE A 15 2.85 -9.38 -7.55
C PHE A 15 4.29 -9.49 -8.06
N SER A 16 4.51 -8.96 -9.26
CA SER A 16 5.85 -8.69 -9.75
C SER A 16 6.54 -7.62 -8.91
N GLU A 17 7.86 -7.58 -8.94
CA GLU A 17 8.63 -6.55 -8.26
C GLU A 17 8.24 -5.12 -8.70
N ALA A 18 7.92 -4.95 -9.99
CA ALA A 18 7.48 -3.66 -10.52
C ALA A 18 6.11 -3.24 -9.94
N GLU A 19 5.15 -4.15 -9.82
CA GLU A 19 3.86 -3.89 -9.18
C GLU A 19 4.05 -3.50 -7.70
N ILE A 20 4.89 -4.24 -6.97
CA ILE A 20 5.21 -3.94 -5.55
C ILE A 20 5.84 -2.56 -5.41
N ARG A 21 6.82 -2.23 -6.27
CA ARG A 21 7.50 -0.92 -6.27
C ARG A 21 6.52 0.22 -6.48
N ASN A 22 5.60 0.08 -7.44
CA ASN A 22 4.59 1.08 -7.73
C ASN A 22 3.60 1.26 -6.57
N LEU A 23 3.17 0.16 -5.95
CA LEU A 23 2.29 0.19 -4.77
C LEU A 23 2.97 0.89 -3.59
N MET A 24 4.22 0.52 -3.30
CA MET A 24 5.00 1.13 -2.21
C MET A 24 5.22 2.63 -2.44
N SER A 25 5.48 3.05 -3.69
CA SER A 25 5.61 4.47 -4.02
C SER A 25 4.38 5.28 -3.61
N GLN A 26 3.18 4.79 -3.92
CA GLN A 26 1.92 5.46 -3.57
C GLN A 26 1.68 5.50 -2.06
N VAL A 27 1.91 4.37 -1.37
CA VAL A 27 1.77 4.30 0.10
C VAL A 27 2.73 5.28 0.79
N LEU A 28 4.00 5.31 0.37
CA LEU A 28 5.00 6.21 0.93
C LEU A 28 4.68 7.68 0.67
N GLN A 29 4.12 8.01 -0.51
CA GLN A 29 3.69 9.37 -0.80
C GLN A 29 2.52 9.81 0.10
N GLY A 30 1.55 8.94 0.34
CA GLY A 30 0.47 9.18 1.30
C GLY A 30 1.00 9.36 2.73
N LEU A 31 1.92 8.52 3.17
CA LEU A 31 2.57 8.65 4.49
C LEU A 31 3.34 9.95 4.62
N ALA A 32 4.10 10.36 3.59
CA ALA A 32 4.82 11.62 3.59
C ALA A 32 3.87 12.82 3.77
N TYR A 33 2.71 12.78 3.12
CA TYR A 33 1.67 13.77 3.34
C TYR A 33 1.12 13.74 4.77
N MET A 34 0.76 12.57 5.32
CA MET A 34 0.27 12.46 6.70
C MET A 34 1.27 12.99 7.72
N HIS A 35 2.54 12.58 7.60
CA HIS A 35 3.61 13.02 8.49
C HIS A 35 3.84 14.53 8.40
N LYS A 36 3.77 15.13 7.20
CA LYS A 36 3.85 16.60 7.03
C LYS A 36 2.73 17.34 7.77
N ASN A 37 1.59 16.69 7.99
CA ASN A 37 0.45 17.25 8.71
C ASN A 37 0.38 16.81 10.19
N GLY A 38 1.44 16.20 10.72
CA GLY A 38 1.51 15.80 12.13
C GLY A 38 0.76 14.51 12.49
N TYR A 39 0.34 13.72 11.51
CA TYR A 39 -0.37 12.46 11.73
C TYR A 39 0.53 11.25 11.53
N PHE A 40 0.44 10.28 12.44
CA PHE A 40 1.06 8.95 12.30
C PHE A 40 0.00 7.89 12.04
N HIS A 41 0.16 7.09 10.98
CA HIS A 41 -0.82 6.05 10.61
C HIS A 41 -0.93 4.93 11.67
N ARG A 42 0.20 4.51 12.26
CA ARG A 42 0.35 3.51 13.35
C ARG A 42 -0.13 2.06 13.09
N ASP A 43 -1.00 1.82 12.12
CA ASP A 43 -1.53 0.49 11.82
C ASP A 43 -1.56 0.22 10.31
N LEU A 44 -0.42 0.43 9.64
CA LEU A 44 -0.33 0.21 8.20
C LEU A 44 -0.35 -1.29 7.89
N LYS A 45 -1.36 -1.73 7.14
CA LYS A 45 -1.54 -3.11 6.69
C LYS A 45 -2.34 -3.14 5.38
N PRO A 46 -2.20 -4.21 4.57
CA PRO A 46 -3.05 -4.45 3.41
C PRO A 46 -4.53 -4.60 3.75
#